data_AF-A0A7W9WX09-F1
#
_entry.id   AF-A0A7W9WX09-F1
#
_cell.length_a   1.000
_cell.length_b   1.000
_cell.length_c   1.000
_cell.angle_alpha   90.00
_cell.angle_beta   90.00
_cell.angle_gamma   90.00
#
_symmetry.space_group_name_H-M   'P 1'
#
loop_
_entity.id
_entity.type
_entity.pdbx_description
1 polymer ?
#
loop_
_entity_poly.entity_id
_entity_poly.type
_entity_poly.pdbx_seq_one_letter_code
_entity_poly.pdbx_strand_id
1 'polypeptide(L)'
;MVPSTRLISLIGLYYPAGKTGRPAFPIATMLQIHFMQQWFGLSDPAMEEALYDVPLYSDFVRLDGGMTRLPDESTNLRLRHLLETSDLAARSLALVN
;
A
#
# COMPACT_ATOMS: atom_id res chain seq x y z
N MET A 1 0.74 10.62 -5.71
CA MET A 1 2.11 10.80 -5.17
C MET A 1 2.86 9.48 -5.28
N VAL A 2 4.11 9.51 -5.75
CA VAL A 2 4.91 8.31 -5.98
C VAL A 2 5.78 8.06 -4.74
N PRO A 3 5.75 6.86 -4.12
CA PRO A 3 6.64 6.57 -3.01
C PRO A 3 8.11 6.65 -3.43
N SER A 4 8.96 7.28 -2.63
CA SER A 4 10.39 7.40 -2.96
C SER A 4 11.06 6.02 -3.05
N THR A 5 11.97 5.84 -4.01
CA THR A 5 12.68 4.57 -4.21
C THR A 5 13.40 4.09 -2.94
N ARG A 6 13.91 5.04 -2.13
CA ARG A 6 14.55 4.75 -0.84
C ARG A 6 13.58 4.10 0.14
N LEU A 7 12.35 4.61 0.22
CA LEU A 7 11.31 4.05 1.09
C LEU A 7 10.90 2.65 0.63
N ILE A 8 10.72 2.48 -0.69
CA ILE A 8 10.42 1.20 -1.33
C ILE A 8 11.51 0.17 -0.99
N SER A 9 12.79 0.51 -1.12
CA SER A 9 13.90 -0.40 -0.81
C SER A 9 13.97 -0.76 0.67
N LEU A 10 13.73 0.20 1.56
CA LEU A 10 13.77 -0.02 3.01
C LEU A 10 12.68 -1.02 3.45
N ILE A 11 11.45 -0.83 2.96
CA ILE A 11 10.32 -1.70 3.32
C ILE A 11 10.41 -3.03 2.57
N GLY A 12 10.92 -3.02 1.33
CA GLY A 12 11.11 -4.21 0.50
C GLY A 12 11.96 -5.29 1.17
N LEU A 13 12.86 -4.94 2.10
CA LEU A 13 13.64 -5.90 2.88
C LEU A 13 12.77 -6.79 3.79
N TYR A 14 11.66 -6.23 4.28
CA TYR A 14 10.72 -6.91 5.18
C TYR A 14 9.45 -7.36 4.47
N TYR A 15 9.19 -6.84 3.27
CA TYR A 15 7.99 -7.16 2.50
C TYR A 15 8.08 -8.59 1.96
N PRO A 16 7.08 -9.44 2.21
CA PRO A 16 7.15 -10.84 1.80
C PRO A 16 7.10 -10.94 0.27
N ALA A 17 8.20 -11.39 -0.33
CA ALA A 17 8.19 -11.94 -1.68
C ALA A 17 7.40 -13.26 -1.61
N GLY A 18 6.12 -13.24 -1.99
CA GLY A 18 5.21 -14.39 -1.86
C GLY A 18 5.88 -15.69 -2.30
N LYS A 19 6.13 -16.61 -1.34
CA LYS A 19 6.95 -17.80 -1.59
C LYS A 19 6.15 -18.95 -2.22
N THR A 20 4.82 -18.92 -2.13
CA THR A 20 3.87 -19.84 -2.76
C THR A 20 2.49 -19.16 -2.89
N GLY A 21 1.77 -19.37 -3.98
CA GLY A 21 0.41 -18.84 -4.20
C GLY A 21 0.31 -17.53 -5.01
N ARG A 22 -0.76 -16.76 -4.80
CA ARG A 22 -1.02 -15.49 -5.51
C ARG A 22 0.08 -14.48 -5.17
N PRO A 23 0.73 -13.84 -6.18
CA PRO A 23 1.81 -12.91 -5.91
C PRO A 23 1.33 -11.76 -5.03
N ALA A 24 2.20 -11.32 -4.12
CA ALA A 24 1.97 -10.14 -3.30
C ALA A 24 1.82 -8.90 -4.20
N PHE A 25 1.12 -7.89 -3.69
CA PHE A 25 0.99 -6.62 -4.40
C PHE A 25 2.36 -5.92 -4.48
N PRO A 26 2.63 -5.14 -5.53
CA PRO A 26 3.80 -4.27 -5.55
C PRO A 26 3.80 -3.37 -4.31
N ILE A 27 4.96 -3.26 -3.65
CA ILE A 27 5.07 -2.43 -2.44
C ILE A 27 4.74 -0.95 -2.71
N ALA A 28 5.06 -0.45 -3.91
CA ALA A 28 4.71 0.92 -4.31
C ALA A 28 3.20 1.15 -4.27
N THR A 29 2.42 0.24 -4.88
CA THR A 29 0.95 0.25 -4.85
C THR A 29 0.42 0.21 -3.41
N MET A 30 0.97 -0.67 -2.58
CA MET A 30 0.56 -0.79 -1.18
C MET A 30 0.85 0.49 -0.38
N LEU A 31 1.98 1.14 -0.62
CA LEU A 31 2.32 2.41 0.04
C LEU A 31 1.44 3.57 -0.42
N GLN A 32 1.08 3.63 -1.71
CA GLN A 32 0.12 4.61 -2.21
C GLN A 32 -1.23 4.48 -1.51
N ILE A 33 -1.73 3.26 -1.39
CA ILE A 33 -2.98 2.95 -0.69
C ILE A 33 -2.88 3.36 0.78
N HIS A 34 -1.77 3.03 1.44
CA HIS A 34 -1.54 3.43 2.82
C HIS A 34 -1.52 4.96 3.00
N PHE A 35 -0.90 5.70 2.09
CA PHE A 35 -0.91 7.17 2.16
C PHE A 35 -2.30 7.75 1.90
N MET A 36 -3.07 7.17 0.97
CA MET A 36 -4.48 7.56 0.78
C MET A 36 -5.29 7.34 2.05
N GLN A 37 -5.09 6.22 2.75
CA GLN A 37 -5.71 5.98 4.06
C GLN A 37 -5.37 7.10 5.05
N GLN A 38 -4.10 7.47 5.15
CA GLN A 38 -3.67 8.53 6.07
C GLN A 38 -4.24 9.91 5.71
N TRP A 39 -4.27 10.27 4.43
CA TRP A 39 -4.75 11.60 4.01
C TRP A 39 -6.26 11.76 4.11
N PHE A 40 -7.01 10.71 3.81
CA PHE A 40 -8.47 10.75 3.83
C PHE A 40 -9.06 10.23 5.16
N GLY A 41 -8.23 9.79 6.10
CA GLY A 41 -8.67 9.23 7.38
C GLY A 41 -9.46 7.92 7.22
N LEU A 42 -9.11 7.09 6.23
CA LEU A 42 -9.81 5.84 5.93
C LEU A 42 -9.21 4.67 6.71
N SER A 43 -10.08 3.83 7.26
CA SER A 43 -9.70 2.53 7.83
C SER A 43 -9.34 1.51 6.74
N ASP A 44 -8.85 0.33 7.14
CA ASP A 44 -8.56 -0.79 6.22
C ASP A 44 -9.80 -1.23 5.41
N PRO A 45 -10.99 -1.46 6.02
CA PRO A 45 -12.22 -1.74 5.27
C PRO A 45 -12.66 -0.56 4.41
N ALA A 46 -12.64 0.67 4.96
CA ALA A 46 -13.13 1.84 4.21
C ALA A 46 -12.28 2.13 2.96
N MET A 47 -10.98 1.80 3.00
CA MET A 47 -10.10 1.91 1.85
C MET A 47 -10.39 0.83 0.80
N GLU A 48 -10.69 -0.41 1.22
CA GLU A 48 -11.12 -1.46 0.30
C GLU A 48 -12.37 -1.00 -0.47
N GLU A 49 -13.42 -0.60 0.25
CA GLU A 49 -14.66 -0.10 -0.36
C GLU A 49 -14.38 1.08 -1.30
N ALA A 50 -13.56 2.04 -0.88
CA ALA A 50 -13.21 3.19 -1.71
C ALA A 50 -12.46 2.81 -3.00
N LEU A 51 -11.65 1.75 -2.99
CA LEU A 51 -11.00 1.25 -4.21
C LEU A 51 -12.01 0.63 -5.19
N TYR A 52 -13.12 0.07 -4.71
CA TYR A 52 -14.18 -0.46 -5.55
C TYR A 52 -15.15 0.63 -6.04
N ASP A 53 -15.53 1.56 -5.17
CA ASP A 53 -16.58 2.54 -5.42
C ASP A 53 -16.10 3.81 -6.12
N VAL A 54 -14.81 4.13 -6.02
CA VAL A 54 -14.22 5.35 -6.58
C VAL A 54 -13.25 4.97 -7.71
N PRO A 55 -13.68 5.02 -8.99
CA PRO A 55 -12.84 4.64 -10.13
C PRO A 55 -11.48 5.35 -10.17
N LEU A 56 -11.45 6.63 -9.79
CA LEU A 56 -10.22 7.41 -9.72
C LEU A 56 -9.17 6.78 -8.78
N TYR A 57 -9.60 6.17 -7.68
CA TYR A 57 -8.69 5.54 -6.71
C TYR A 57 -8.11 4.24 -7.27
N SER A 58 -8.96 3.39 -7.87
CA SER A 58 -8.49 2.17 -8.51
C SER A 58 -7.58 2.44 -9.72
N ASP A 59 -7.91 3.45 -10.53
CA ASP A 59 -7.06 3.86 -11.65
C ASP A 59 -5.70 4.33 -11.14
N PHE A 60 -5.68 5.21 -10.14
CA PHE A 60 -4.46 5.75 -9.55
C PHE A 60 -3.51 4.63 -9.07
N VAL A 61 -4.01 3.65 -8.32
CA VAL A 61 -3.17 2.55 -7.77
C VAL A 61 -2.74 1.52 -8.83
N ARG A 62 -3.46 1.44 -9.96
CA ARG A 62 -3.12 0.56 -11.08
C ARG A 62 -2.01 1.11 -11.97
N LEU A 63 -1.74 2.43 -11.93
CA LEU A 63 -0.70 3.07 -12.74
C LEU A 63 0.71 2.50 -12.48
N ASP A 64 1.01 2.12 -11.25
CA ASP A 64 2.34 1.63 -10.87
C ASP A 64 2.54 0.12 -11.10
N GLY A 65 1.51 -0.63 -11.48
CA GLY A 65 1.59 -2.10 -11.47
C GLY A 65 0.70 -2.88 -12.43
N GLY A 66 -0.11 -2.22 -13.28
CA GLY A 66 -0.95 -2.90 -14.28
C GLY A 66 -1.86 -3.98 -13.69
N MET A 67 -2.39 -3.73 -12.49
CA MET A 67 -2.99 -4.77 -11.66
C MET A 67 -4.40 -5.15 -12.11
N THR A 68 -4.65 -6.45 -12.21
CA THR A 68 -5.99 -7.02 -12.52
C THR A 68 -6.87 -7.21 -11.28
N ARG A 69 -6.36 -6.89 -10.09
CA ARG A 69 -7.04 -7.07 -8.80
C ARG A 69 -6.74 -5.90 -7.86
N LEU A 70 -7.65 -5.65 -6.93
CA LEU A 70 -7.48 -4.67 -5.85
C LEU A 70 -7.16 -5.38 -4.53
N PRO A 71 -6.39 -4.76 -3.63
CA PRO A 71 -6.16 -5.28 -2.29
C PRO A 71 -7.42 -5.15 -1.43
N ASP A 72 -7.67 -6.21 -0.65
CA ASP A 72 -8.73 -6.27 0.35
C ASP A 72 -8.25 -5.73 1.71
N GLU A 73 -9.18 -5.58 2.66
CA GLU A 73 -8.94 -5.16 4.04
C GLU A 73 -7.78 -5.94 4.66
N SER A 74 -7.78 -7.28 4.50
CA SER A 74 -6.76 -8.14 5.08
C SER A 74 -5.35 -7.86 4.52
N THR A 75 -5.28 -7.41 3.27
CA THR A 75 -4.03 -7.03 2.62
C THR A 75 -3.54 -5.69 3.12
N ASN A 76 -4.44 -4.72 3.28
CA ASN A 76 -4.14 -3.40 3.85
C ASN A 76 -3.68 -3.52 5.31
N LEU A 77 -4.39 -4.33 6.11
CA LEU A 77 -4.05 -4.63 7.51
C LEU A 77 -2.65 -5.22 7.66
N ARG A 78 -2.28 -6.19 6.81
CA ARG A 78 -0.94 -6.82 6.82
C ARG A 78 0.16 -5.81 6.55
N LEU A 79 -0.05 -4.89 5.61
CA LEU A 79 0.91 -3.81 5.36
C LEU A 79 1.02 -2.89 6.58
N ARG A 80 -0.12 -2.48 7.16
CA ARG A 80 -0.12 -1.60 8.33
C ARG A 80 0.68 -2.20 9.49
N HIS A 81 0.45 -3.48 9.80
CA HIS A 81 1.24 -4.19 10.81
C HIS A 81 2.73 -4.28 10.45
N LEU A 82 3.09 -4.48 9.18
CA LEU A 82 4.49 -4.45 8.74
C LEU A 82 5.15 -3.08 9.01
N LEU A 83 4.43 -1.99 8.75
CA LEU A 83 4.93 -0.64 8.97
C LEU A 83 5.01 -0.28 10.46
N GLU A 84 4.05 -0.73 11.27
CA GLU A 84 4.03 -0.57 12.73
C GLU A 84 5.18 -1.33 13.40
N THR A 85 5.39 -2.60 13.03
CA THR A 85 6.42 -3.48 13.60
C THR A 85 7.85 -3.05 13.26
N SER A 86 8.03 -2.28 12.20
CA SER A 86 9.33 -1.82 11.74
C SER A 86 9.68 -0.38 12.19
N ASP A 87 8.80 0.29 12.97
CA ASP A 87 8.86 1.73 13.26
C ASP A 87 8.97 2.60 11.98
N LEU A 88 8.43 2.08 10.87
CA LEU A 88 8.52 2.70 9.56
C LEU A 88 7.29 3.55 9.24
N ALA A 89 6.15 3.35 9.90
CA ALA A 89 4.93 4.11 9.64
C ALA A 89 5.15 5.63 9.75
N ALA A 90 5.71 6.10 10.86
CA ALA A 90 6.00 7.52 11.08
C ALA A 90 7.09 8.05 10.13
N ARG A 91 8.10 7.23 9.80
CA ARG A 91 9.20 7.61 8.89
C ARG A 91 8.77 7.63 7.43
N SER A 92 7.76 6.84 7.05
CA SER A 92 7.27 6.73 5.69
C SER A 92 6.61 8.01 5.22
N LEU A 93 5.76 8.62 6.06
CA LEU A 93 5.09 9.88 5.74
C LEU A 93 6.08 11.05 5.61
N ALA A 94 7.18 11.04 6.35
CA ALA A 94 8.23 12.06 6.24
C ALA A 94 9.13 11.91 4.99
N LEU A 95 9.13 10.72 4.37
CA LEU A 95 9.94 10.39 3.17
C LEU A 95 9.15 10.49 1.86
N VAL A 96 7.97 11.06 1.96
CA VAL A 96 7.12 11.53 0.88
C VAL A 96 7.67 12.88 0.40
N ASN A 97 8.35 12.87 -0.75
CA ASN A 97 8.76 14.07 -1.49
C ASN A 97 8.68 13.77 -2.98
#